data_AF-A0A944M8Q3-F1
#
_entry.id   AF-A0A944M8Q3-F1
#
_cell.length_a   1.000
_cell.length_b   1.000
_cell.length_c   1.000
_cell.angle_alpha   90.00
_cell.angle_beta   90.00
_cell.angle_gamma   90.00
#
_symmetry.space_group_name_H-M   'P 1'
#
loop_
_entity.id
_entity.type
_entity.pdbx_description
1 polymer ?
#
loop_
_entity_poly.entity_id
_entity_poly.type
_entity_poly.pdbx_seq_one_letter_code
_entity_poly.pdbx_strand_id
1 'polypeptide(L)'
;MKKETITEVEDRFTSLKPSELNEQEKRSIVTLATKVLAFKFRAGRVLSSPEETRTYLRLKLADYRNEVFGCLFLNNRHRVIAVRELFQGTIDGASVHPRVVVQQALEVNAAAMVFFHNHPSGAPRSA
;
A
#
# COMPACT_ATOMS: atom_id res chain seq x y z
N MET A 1 -24.52 10.01 39.84
CA MET A 1 -24.15 9.32 38.58
C MET A 1 -24.33 10.28 37.42
N LYS A 2 -23.26 10.89 36.92
CA LYS A 2 -23.29 11.68 35.69
C LYS A 2 -23.17 10.70 34.52
N LYS A 3 -24.16 10.67 33.64
CA LYS A 3 -24.06 9.98 32.35
C LYS A 3 -23.13 10.84 31.47
N GLU A 4 -22.00 10.27 31.08
CA GLU A 4 -21.14 10.86 30.05
C GLU A 4 -21.84 10.70 28.71
N THR A 5 -22.29 11.81 28.14
CA THR A 5 -22.81 11.88 26.78
C THR A 5 -21.62 11.73 25.84
N ILE A 6 -21.53 10.58 25.17
CA ILE A 6 -20.61 10.39 24.04
C ILE A 6 -21.12 11.30 22.93
N THR A 7 -20.42 12.39 22.67
CA THR A 7 -20.63 13.22 21.48
C THR A 7 -20.29 12.37 20.26
N GLU A 8 -21.30 11.98 19.49
CA GLU A 8 -21.09 11.45 18.14
C GLU A 8 -20.34 12.51 17.33
N VAL A 9 -19.05 12.27 17.08
CA VAL A 9 -18.27 13.12 16.19
C VAL A 9 -18.76 12.80 14.78
N GLU A 10 -19.60 13.67 14.20
CA GLU A 10 -20.11 13.51 12.84
C GLU A 10 -18.96 13.25 11.85
N ASP A 11 -19.00 12.11 11.17
CA ASP A 11 -18.06 11.78 10.10
C ASP A 11 -18.39 12.61 8.85
N ARG A 12 -17.62 13.69 8.69
CA ARG A 12 -17.73 14.65 7.58
C ARG A 12 -17.52 14.03 6.20
N PHE A 13 -17.00 12.81 6.08
CA PHE A 13 -16.84 12.12 4.80
C PHE A 13 -18.09 11.35 4.35
N THR A 14 -19.01 11.03 5.27
CA THR A 14 -20.16 10.16 4.97
C THR A 14 -21.15 10.80 3.99
N SER A 15 -21.33 12.12 4.07
CA SER A 15 -22.28 12.86 3.25
C SER A 15 -21.71 13.35 1.92
N LEU A 16 -20.38 13.29 1.73
CA LEU A 16 -19.70 13.82 0.54
C LEU A 16 -19.78 12.82 -0.62
N LYS A 17 -20.20 13.29 -1.80
CA LYS A 17 -20.18 12.51 -3.04
C LYS A 17 -18.97 12.88 -3.89
N PRO A 18 -18.33 11.92 -4.60
CA PRO A 18 -17.20 12.22 -5.49
C PRO A 18 -17.48 13.28 -6.56
N SER A 19 -18.74 13.41 -6.99
CA SER A 19 -19.19 14.41 -7.96
C SER A 19 -19.17 15.85 -7.43
N GLU A 20 -19.18 16.03 -6.11
CA GLU A 20 -19.23 17.35 -5.46
C GLU A 20 -17.83 17.92 -5.23
N LEU A 21 -16.79 17.12 -5.50
CA LEU A 21 -15.39 17.48 -5.26
C LEU A 21 -14.74 18.03 -6.53
N ASN A 22 -13.94 19.07 -6.38
CA ASN A 22 -13.03 19.50 -7.44
C ASN A 22 -11.79 18.57 -7.52
N GLU A 23 -11.00 18.70 -8.59
CA GLU A 23 -9.84 17.82 -8.83
C GLU A 23 -8.77 17.90 -7.73
N GLN A 24 -8.57 19.08 -7.14
CA GLN A 24 -7.59 19.25 -6.06
C GLN A 24 -8.05 18.55 -4.78
N GLU A 25 -9.34 18.59 -4.47
CA GLU A 25 -9.96 17.90 -3.34
C GLU A 25 -9.88 16.38 -3.52
N LYS A 26 -10.23 15.88 -4.71
CA LYS A 26 -10.09 14.45 -5.05
C LYS A 26 -8.67 13.96 -4.82
N ARG A 27 -7.67 14.71 -5.33
CA ARG A 27 -6.25 14.38 -5.14
C ARG A 27 -5.84 14.41 -3.66
N SER A 28 -6.35 15.37 -2.90
CA SER A 28 -6.07 15.50 -1.46
C SER A 28 -6.64 14.32 -0.67
N ILE A 29 -7.85 13.86 -1.02
CA ILE A 29 -8.49 12.70 -0.41
C ILE A 29 -7.73 11.41 -0.71
N VAL A 30 -7.34 11.19 -1.97
CA VAL A 30 -6.51 10.02 -2.34
C VAL A 30 -5.18 10.03 -1.57
N THR A 31 -4.54 11.20 -1.46
CA THR A 31 -3.31 11.38 -0.69
C THR A 31 -3.52 11.06 0.79
N LEU A 32 -4.61 11.55 1.39
CA LEU A 32 -4.94 11.30 2.79
C LEU A 32 -5.25 9.83 3.04
N ALA A 33 -6.09 9.21 2.22
CA ALA A 33 -6.41 7.80 2.28
C ALA A 33 -5.14 6.93 2.18
N THR A 34 -4.24 7.27 1.27
CA THR A 34 -2.95 6.59 1.11
C THR A 34 -2.08 6.74 2.37
N LYS A 35 -2.04 7.92 3.00
CA LYS A 35 -1.32 8.14 4.27
C LYS A 35 -1.92 7.34 5.44
N VAL A 36 -3.25 7.32 5.54
CA VAL A 36 -3.98 6.54 6.56
C VAL A 36 -3.67 5.05 6.40
N LEU A 37 -3.71 4.53 5.18
CA LEU A 37 -3.38 3.13 4.92
C LEU A 37 -1.90 2.85 5.14
N ALA A 38 -0.99 3.71 4.66
CA ALA A 38 0.45 3.55 4.84
C ALA A 38 0.85 3.43 6.32
N PHE A 39 0.10 4.04 7.24
CA PHE A 39 0.32 3.89 8.68
C PHE A 39 0.25 2.42 9.13
N LYS A 40 -0.64 1.61 8.54
CA LYS A 40 -0.76 0.18 8.84
C LYS A 40 0.46 -0.63 8.36
N PHE A 41 1.21 -0.13 7.40
CA PHE A 41 2.39 -0.80 6.80
C PHE A 41 3.71 -0.17 7.24
N ARG A 42 3.72 0.62 8.32
CA ARG A 42 4.96 1.11 8.94
C ARG A 42 5.72 -0.03 9.63
N ALA A 43 7.03 0.17 9.79
CA ALA A 43 7.88 -0.76 10.51
C ALA A 43 7.28 -1.12 11.89
N GLY A 44 7.29 -2.40 12.24
CA GLY A 44 6.77 -2.97 13.49
C GLY A 44 5.27 -3.34 13.49
N ARG A 45 4.49 -2.94 12.47
CA ARG A 45 3.07 -3.28 12.36
C ARG A 45 2.87 -4.69 11.80
N VAL A 46 1.88 -5.41 12.32
CA VAL A 46 1.54 -6.76 11.86
C VAL A 46 0.78 -6.67 10.54
N LEU A 47 1.18 -7.51 9.57
CA LEU A 47 0.45 -7.70 8.33
C LEU A 47 -0.67 -8.72 8.57
N SER A 48 -1.90 -8.26 8.79
CA SER A 48 -3.02 -9.09 9.26
C SER A 48 -3.98 -9.59 8.17
N SER A 49 -3.98 -8.97 6.98
CA SER A 49 -4.91 -9.35 5.91
C SER A 49 -4.30 -9.11 4.51
N PRO A 50 -4.37 -10.12 3.62
CA PRO A 50 -4.07 -9.95 2.20
C PRO A 50 -4.94 -8.88 1.52
N GLU A 51 -6.22 -8.78 1.88
CA GLU A 51 -7.17 -7.81 1.33
C GLU A 51 -6.80 -6.37 1.69
N GLU A 52 -6.43 -6.12 2.95
CA GLU A 52 -5.92 -4.81 3.37
C GLU A 52 -4.61 -4.46 2.66
N THR A 53 -3.73 -5.46 2.49
CA THR A 53 -2.46 -5.31 1.77
C THR A 53 -2.70 -4.94 0.31
N ARG A 54 -3.61 -5.65 -0.37
CA ARG A 54 -4.02 -5.35 -1.74
C ARG A 54 -4.64 -3.96 -1.87
N THR A 55 -5.49 -3.56 -0.93
CA THR A 55 -6.15 -2.24 -0.93
C THR A 55 -5.13 -1.12 -0.84
N TYR A 56 -4.18 -1.23 0.10
CA TYR A 56 -3.10 -0.28 0.24
C TYR A 56 -2.22 -0.21 -1.02
N LEU A 57 -1.77 -1.36 -1.53
CA LEU A 57 -0.89 -1.41 -2.69
C LEU A 57 -1.58 -0.90 -3.96
N ARG A 58 -2.87 -1.19 -4.15
CA ARG A 58 -3.65 -0.67 -5.28
C ARG A 58 -3.72 0.85 -5.26
N LEU A 59 -3.95 1.46 -4.10
CA LEU A 59 -3.96 2.92 -3.96
C LEU A 59 -2.56 3.51 -4.11
N LYS A 60 -1.55 2.89 -3.50
CA LYS A 60 -0.16 3.35 -3.58
C LYS A 60 0.37 3.35 -5.02
N LEU A 61 0.04 2.31 -5.80
CA LEU A 61 0.57 2.12 -7.16
C LEU A 61 -0.38 2.67 -8.24
N ALA A 62 -1.52 3.27 -7.87
CA ALA A 62 -2.57 3.68 -8.82
C ALA A 62 -2.05 4.65 -9.90
N ASP A 63 -1.17 5.57 -9.54
CA ASP A 63 -0.67 6.62 -10.43
C ASP A 63 0.59 6.20 -11.23
N TYR A 64 1.10 4.98 -11.01
CA TYR A 64 2.30 4.51 -11.69
C TYR A 64 1.95 4.07 -13.11
N ARG A 65 2.54 4.78 -14.10
CA ARG A 65 2.33 4.53 -15.54
C ARG A 65 3.10 3.33 -16.08
N ASN A 66 4.12 2.89 -15.35
CA ASN A 66 4.95 1.73 -15.66
C ASN A 66 4.74 0.65 -14.61
N GLU A 67 5.08 -0.59 -14.94
CA GLU A 67 5.16 -1.66 -13.97
C GLU A 67 6.25 -1.37 -12.93
N VAL A 68 5.89 -1.53 -11.66
CA VAL A 68 6.81 -1.44 -10.54
C VAL A 68 6.73 -2.70 -9.74
N PHE A 69 7.85 -3.40 -9.60
CA PHE A 69 7.99 -4.56 -8.74
C PHE A 69 8.57 -4.13 -7.39
N GLY A 70 7.96 -4.57 -6.30
CA GLY A 70 8.44 -4.28 -4.95
C GLY A 70 8.19 -5.43 -3.98
N CYS A 71 8.63 -5.21 -2.74
CA CYS A 71 8.58 -6.19 -1.67
C CYS A 71 8.26 -5.53 -0.32
N LEU A 72 7.34 -6.16 0.44
CA LEU A 72 7.23 -5.97 1.88
C LEU A 72 8.11 -7.02 2.56
N PHE A 73 9.10 -6.55 3.32
CA PHE A 73 9.98 -7.40 4.12
C PHE A 73 9.40 -7.54 5.52
N LEU A 74 9.29 -8.77 6.01
CA LEU A 74 8.64 -9.10 7.26
C LEU A 74 9.58 -9.86 8.20
N ASN A 75 9.41 -9.68 9.51
CA ASN A 75 10.06 -10.53 10.51
C ASN A 75 9.28 -11.83 10.74
N ASN A 76 9.80 -12.70 11.62
CA ASN A 76 9.22 -14.02 11.95
C ASN A 76 7.84 -13.95 12.64
N ARG A 77 7.37 -12.77 13.03
CA ARG A 77 6.02 -12.52 13.57
C ARG A 77 5.14 -11.79 12.55
N HIS A 78 5.51 -11.84 11.28
CA HIS A 78 4.83 -11.19 10.16
C HIS A 78 4.63 -9.67 10.37
N ARG A 79 5.58 -9.02 11.04
CA ARG A 79 5.60 -7.56 11.18
C ARG A 79 6.46 -6.94 10.10
N VAL A 80 5.97 -5.84 9.53
CA VAL A 80 6.69 -5.10 8.51
C VAL A 80 8.02 -4.60 9.07
N ILE A 81 9.10 -4.87 8.35
CA ILE A 81 10.43 -4.29 8.60
C ILE A 81 10.60 -3.10 7.66
N ALA A 82 10.36 -3.34 6.36
CA ALA A 82 10.48 -2.33 5.31
C ALA A 82 9.53 -2.63 4.15
N VAL A 83 9.18 -1.60 3.39
CA VAL A 83 8.51 -1.72 2.10
C VAL A 83 9.41 -1.03 1.07
N ARG A 84 9.83 -1.75 0.02
CA ARG A 84 10.70 -1.21 -1.03
C ARG A 84 10.12 -1.46 -2.40
N GLU A 85 10.21 -0.47 -3.27
CA GLU A 85 10.09 -0.63 -4.72
C GLU A 85 11.48 -0.98 -5.23
N LEU A 86 11.61 -2.12 -5.90
CA LEU A 86 12.91 -2.72 -6.24
C LEU A 86 13.25 -2.56 -7.72
N PHE A 87 12.26 -2.63 -8.60
CA PHE A 87 12.45 -2.50 -10.04
C PHE A 87 11.32 -1.68 -10.65
N GLN A 88 11.68 -0.82 -11.60
CA GLN A 88 10.74 -0.13 -12.48
C GLN A 88 10.94 -0.66 -13.90
N GLY A 89 9.84 -1.01 -14.54
CA GLY A 89 9.79 -1.58 -15.86
C GLY A 89 9.21 -0.63 -16.90
N THR A 90 8.65 -1.22 -17.95
CA THR A 90 7.88 -0.54 -18.98
C THR A 90 6.38 -0.68 -18.68
N ILE A 91 5.52 -0.39 -19.65
CA ILE A 91 4.08 -0.59 -19.55
C ILE A 91 3.65 -2.08 -19.55
N ASP A 92 4.54 -3.00 -19.96
CA ASP A 92 4.23 -4.42 -20.25
C ASP A 92 5.15 -5.40 -19.50
N GLY A 93 6.00 -4.91 -18.59
CA GLY A 93 6.90 -5.78 -17.85
C GLY A 93 7.97 -5.05 -17.04
N ALA A 94 8.35 -5.62 -15.90
CA ALA A 94 9.58 -5.29 -15.17
C ALA A 94 10.55 -6.49 -15.13
N SER A 95 11.81 -6.27 -15.48
CA SER A 95 12.86 -7.29 -15.31
C SER A 95 13.29 -7.38 -13.85
N VAL A 96 13.05 -8.54 -13.22
CA VAL A 96 13.37 -8.79 -11.82
C VAL A 96 14.65 -9.62 -11.72
N HIS A 97 15.61 -9.17 -10.91
CA HIS A 97 16.83 -9.92 -10.63
C HIS A 97 16.79 -10.52 -9.22
N PRO A 98 16.61 -11.85 -9.07
CA PRO A 98 16.48 -12.49 -7.75
C PRO A 98 17.63 -12.20 -6.80
N ARG A 99 18.87 -12.08 -7.30
CA ARG A 99 20.05 -11.72 -6.48
C ARG A 99 19.86 -10.40 -5.71
N VAL A 100 19.22 -9.41 -6.33
CA VAL A 100 18.98 -8.11 -5.70
C VAL A 100 17.88 -8.25 -4.66
N VAL A 101 16.81 -8.99 -4.97
CA VAL A 101 15.73 -9.25 -4.01
C VAL A 101 16.26 -9.93 -2.75
N VAL A 102 17.08 -10.98 -2.91
CA VAL A 102 17.70 -11.71 -1.80
C VAL A 102 18.67 -10.83 -1.03
N GLN A 103 19.51 -10.03 -1.71
CA GLN A 103 20.41 -9.08 -1.05
C GLN A 103 19.63 -8.11 -0.16
N GLN A 104 18.55 -7.51 -0.68
CA GLN A 104 17.71 -6.57 0.08
C GLN A 104 17.02 -7.24 1.28
N ALA A 105 16.61 -8.51 1.13
CA ALA A 105 16.04 -9.30 2.22
C ALA A 105 17.06 -9.54 3.34
N LEU A 106 18.29 -9.89 2.98
CA LEU A 106 19.39 -10.12 3.93
C LEU A 106 19.82 -8.83 4.62
N GLU A 107 19.89 -7.70 3.90
CA GLU A 107 20.23 -6.38 4.47
C GLU A 107 19.32 -5.96 5.63
N VAL A 108 18.05 -6.35 5.58
CA VAL A 108 17.06 -6.01 6.63
C VAL A 108 16.73 -7.19 7.54
N ASN A 109 17.43 -8.32 7.39
CA ASN A 109 17.21 -9.56 8.12
C ASN A 109 15.73 -10.02 8.07
N ALA A 110 15.16 -10.03 6.86
CA ALA A 110 13.78 -10.46 6.63
C ALA A 110 13.64 -11.97 6.82
N ALA A 111 12.62 -12.39 7.56
CA ALA A 111 12.24 -13.79 7.71
C ALA A 111 11.19 -14.22 6.68
N ALA A 112 10.41 -13.28 6.14
CA ALA A 112 9.41 -13.51 5.12
C ALA A 112 9.29 -12.28 4.19
N MET A 113 8.74 -12.50 2.99
CA MET A 113 8.57 -11.47 1.97
C MET A 113 7.20 -11.58 1.33
N VAL A 114 6.60 -10.43 1.02
CA VAL A 114 5.40 -10.34 0.16
C VAL A 114 5.76 -9.49 -1.04
N PHE A 115 5.74 -10.10 -2.23
CA PHE A 115 5.99 -9.40 -3.48
C PHE A 115 4.73 -8.74 -4.01
N PHE A 116 4.92 -7.61 -4.71
CA PHE A 116 3.85 -6.91 -5.39
C PHE A 116 4.34 -6.30 -6.69
N HIS A 117 3.42 -6.17 -7.65
CA HIS A 117 3.58 -5.30 -8.79
C HIS A 117 2.23 -4.76 -9.27
N ASN A 118 2.26 -3.68 -10.04
CA ASN A 118 1.11 -3.18 -10.79
C ASN A 118 1.25 -3.54 -12.27
N HIS A 119 0.13 -3.73 -12.96
CA HIS A 119 0.04 -3.68 -14.41
C HIS A 119 -0.76 -2.43 -14.80
N PRO A 120 -0.15 -1.44 -15.49
CA PRO A 120 -0.84 -0.21 -15.88
C PRO A 120 -2.11 -0.43 -16.72
N SER A 121 -2.15 -1.53 -17.48
CA SER A 121 -3.31 -1.94 -18.30
C SER A 121 -4.51 -2.41 -17.47
N GLY A 122 -4.35 -2.65 -16.17
CA GLY A 122 -5.41 -3.12 -15.27
C GLY A 122 -5.75 -4.60 -15.37
N ALA A 123 -5.16 -5.34 -16.31
CA ALA A 123 -5.30 -6.79 -16.43
C ALA A 123 -4.15 -7.49 -15.67
N PRO A 124 -4.42 -8.28 -14.61
CA PRO A 124 -3.39 -9.12 -14.02
C PRO A 124 -3.01 -10.20 -15.04
N ARG A 125 -1.77 -10.14 -15.54
CA ARG A 125 -1.23 -11.25 -16.32
C ARG A 125 -0.55 -12.17 -15.31
N SER A 126 -1.01 -13.41 -15.22
CA SER A 126 -0.29 -14.42 -14.44
C SER A 126 1.10 -14.56 -15.06
N ALA A 127 2.13 -14.12 -14.34
CA ALA A 127 3.52 -14.40 -14.66
C ALA A 127 3.90 -15.80 -14.16
#